data_AF-A0A1G5GZF9-F1
#
_entry.id   AF-A0A1G5GZF9-F1
#
_cell.length_a   1.000
_cell.length_b   1.000
_cell.length_c   1.000
_cell.angle_alpha   90.00
_cell.angle_beta   90.00
_cell.angle_gamma   90.00
#
_symmetry.space_group_name_H-M   'P 1'
#
loop_
_entity.id
_entity.type
_entity.pdbx_description
1 polymer ?
#
loop_
_entity_poly.entity_id
_entity_poly.type
_entity_poly.pdbx_seq_one_letter_code
_entity_poly.pdbx_strand_id
1 'polypeptide(L)' 'MKLECPYCKSQLEEGFIYSSGYSFKWYNEGMGFFKKYTVFGGEILSDSPKVKCNRCKECKKIIIDLNTNSNTD' A
#
# COMPACT_ATOMS: atom_id res chain seq x y z
N MET A 1 8.57 14.60 13.91
CA MET A 1 7.09 14.61 14.10
C MET A 1 6.65 13.20 14.46
N LYS A 2 5.75 13.02 15.45
CA LYS A 2 5.12 11.72 15.69
C LYS A 2 4.06 11.50 14.60
N LEU A 3 4.18 10.42 13.83
CA LEU A 3 3.15 10.01 12.88
C LEU A 3 1.98 9.42 13.69
N GLU A 4 0.84 10.10 13.66
CA GLU A 4 -0.39 9.69 14.35
C GLU A 4 -1.39 9.08 13.37
N CYS A 5 -2.09 8.04 13.82
CA CYS A 5 -3.14 7.42 13.03
C CYS A 5 -4.33 8.38 12.88
N PRO A 6 -4.75 8.74 11.66
CA PRO A 6 -5.88 9.66 11.46
C PRO A 6 -7.22 9.08 11.96
N TYR A 7 -7.31 7.77 12.13
CA TYR A 7 -8.54 7.06 12.50
C TYR A 7 -8.73 6.89 14.01
N CYS A 8 -7.66 6.59 14.75
CA CYS A 8 -7.73 6.30 16.19
C CYS A 8 -6.75 7.11 17.04
N LYS A 9 -5.99 8.02 16.42
CA LYS A 9 -5.00 8.91 17.07
C LYS A 9 -3.83 8.19 17.77
N SER A 10 -3.78 6.87 17.74
CA SER A 10 -2.64 6.08 18.22
C SER A 10 -1.40 6.27 17.35
N GLN A 11 -0.23 5.95 17.89
CA GLN A 11 1.05 6.03 17.17
C GLN A 11 1.09 5.08 15.96
N LEU A 12 1.68 5.55 14.86
CA LEU A 12 1.98 4.76 13.68
C LEU A 12 3.41 4.21 13.73
N GLU A 13 3.59 3.03 13.15
CA GLU A 13 4.89 2.41 12.93
C GLU A 13 5.22 2.38 11.44
N GLU A 14 6.39 2.92 11.08
CA GLU A 14 6.89 2.86 9.71
C GLU A 14 7.34 1.43 9.35
N GLY A 15 7.11 1.05 8.11
CA GLY A 15 7.50 -0.24 7.58
C GLY A 15 7.36 -0.31 6.06
N PHE A 16 7.38 -1.53 5.54
CA PHE A 16 7.15 -1.78 4.12
C PHE A 16 6.34 -3.06 3.90
N ILE A 17 5.49 -3.04 2.89
CA ILE A 17 4.89 -4.25 2.31
C ILE A 17 5.85 -4.77 1.25
N TYR A 18 6.12 -6.06 1.26
CA TYR A 18 6.99 -6.73 0.29
C TYR A 18 6.24 -7.85 -0.45
N SER A 19 6.34 -7.85 -1.77
CA SER A 19 5.81 -8.86 -2.68
C SER A 19 6.97 -9.69 -3.27
N SER A 20 6.81 -10.99 -3.41
CA SER A 20 7.91 -11.89 -3.80
C SER A 20 8.34 -11.78 -5.28
N GLY A 21 7.68 -10.97 -6.10
CA GLY A 21 8.05 -10.87 -7.52
C GLY A 21 7.08 -10.13 -8.44
N TYR A 22 6.03 -9.51 -7.90
CA TYR A 22 5.06 -8.75 -8.70
C TYR A 22 4.88 -7.34 -8.16
N SER A 23 4.60 -6.41 -9.07
CA SER A 23 4.18 -5.04 -8.76
C SER A 23 3.05 -5.05 -7.73
N PHE A 24 3.06 -4.07 -6.83
CA PHE A 24 1.96 -3.91 -5.87
C PHE A 24 0.77 -3.30 -6.61
N LYS A 25 -0.35 -4.05 -6.69
CA LYS A 25 -1.52 -3.66 -7.47
C LYS A 25 -2.75 -3.51 -6.61
N TRP A 26 -3.57 -2.51 -6.92
CA TRP A 26 -4.87 -2.29 -6.34
C TRP A 26 -5.98 -2.78 -7.26
N TYR A 27 -6.94 -3.51 -6.69
CA TYR A 27 -8.13 -3.97 -7.40
C TYR A 27 -9.35 -3.41 -6.67
N ASN A 28 -10.15 -2.60 -7.36
CA ASN A 28 -11.39 -2.10 -6.79
C ASN A 28 -12.48 -3.20 -6.81
N GLU A 29 -13.49 -3.08 -5.94
CA GLU A 29 -14.57 -4.06 -5.85
C GLU A 29 -15.43 -4.12 -7.13
N GLY A 30 -15.53 -3.00 -7.87
CA GLY A 30 -16.28 -2.89 -9.12
C GLY A 30 -15.58 -3.49 -10.34
N MET A 31 -14.33 -3.95 -10.24
CA MET A 31 -13.63 -4.58 -11.36
C MET A 31 -14.31 -5.90 -11.71
N GLY A 32 -14.64 -6.06 -13.00
CA GLY A 32 -15.16 -7.31 -13.52
C GLY A 32 -14.23 -8.49 -13.22
N PHE A 33 -14.81 -9.67 -13.00
CA PHE A 33 -14.14 -10.88 -12.54
C PHE A 33 -12.82 -11.16 -13.31
N PHE A 34 -12.84 -11.11 -14.63
CA PHE A 34 -11.64 -11.33 -15.46
C PHE A 34 -10.48 -10.36 -15.21
N LYS A 35 -10.75 -9.11 -14.82
CA LYS A 35 -9.72 -8.12 -14.47
C LYS A 35 -9.13 -8.36 -13.07
N LYS A 36 -9.79 -9.09 -12.17
CA LYS A 36 -9.27 -9.39 -10.83
C LYS A 36 -8.30 -10.57 -10.80
N TYR A 37 -8.43 -11.50 -11.75
CA TYR A 37 -7.65 -12.75 -11.77
C TYR A 37 -6.62 -12.83 -12.91
N THR A 38 -6.42 -11.74 -13.65
CA THR A 38 -5.40 -11.66 -14.70
C THR A 38 -4.20 -10.84 -14.24
N VAL A 39 -3.00 -11.26 -14.65
CA VAL A 39 -1.73 -10.59 -14.33
C VAL A 39 -1.70 -9.14 -14.84
N PHE A 40 -2.54 -8.79 -15.81
CA PHE A 40 -2.66 -7.46 -16.43
C PHE A 40 -3.73 -6.56 -15.81
N GLY A 41 -4.52 -7.06 -14.88
CA GLY A 41 -5.53 -6.26 -14.19
C GLY A 41 -4.98 -5.42 -13.05
N GLY A 42 -5.86 -4.59 -12.48
CA GLY A 42 -5.53 -3.73 -11.34
C GLY A 42 -4.78 -2.45 -11.72
N GLU A 43 -4.83 -1.47 -10.83
CA GLU A 43 -4.00 -0.26 -10.88
C GLU A 43 -2.64 -0.57 -10.25
N ILE A 44 -1.55 -0.23 -10.94
CA ILE A 44 -0.20 -0.40 -10.38
C ILE A 44 0.04 0.73 -9.38
N LEU A 45 0.15 0.37 -8.10
CA LEU A 45 0.47 1.31 -7.02
C LEU A 45 1.98 1.49 -6.85
N SER A 46 2.77 0.48 -7.23
CA SER A 46 4.23 0.57 -7.29
C SER A 46 4.78 -0.51 -8.20
N ASP A 47 5.72 -0.12 -9.08
CA ASP A 47 6.48 -1.06 -9.91
C ASP A 47 7.44 -1.91 -9.09
N SER A 48 7.88 -1.39 -7.94
CA SER A 48 8.67 -2.14 -6.98
C SER A 48 7.78 -3.11 -6.21
N PRO A 49 8.23 -4.36 -5.97
CA PRO A 49 7.56 -5.25 -5.04
C PRO A 49 7.55 -4.73 -3.59
N LYS A 50 8.21 -3.60 -3.31
CA LYS A 50 8.34 -3.02 -1.98
C LYS A 50 7.67 -1.65 -1.92
N VAL A 51 6.67 -1.51 -1.03
CA VAL A 51 5.94 -0.25 -0.82
C VAL A 51 6.12 0.21 0.63
N LYS A 52 6.63 1.43 0.84
CA LYS A 52 6.71 2.04 2.18
C LYS A 52 5.32 2.33 2.71
N CYS A 53 5.08 2.07 3.98
CA CYS A 53 3.78 2.24 4.60
C CYS A 53 3.87 2.50 6.10
N ASN A 54 2.78 3.02 6.66
CA ASN A 54 2.61 3.23 8.09
C ASN A 54 1.52 2.29 8.64
N ARG A 55 1.85 1.46 9.62
CA ARG A 55 0.90 0.54 10.26
C ARG A 55 0.48 1.06 11.63
N CYS A 56 -0.83 1.12 11.86
CA CYS A 56 -1.37 1.30 13.20
C CYS A 56 -1.69 -0.07 13.81
N LYS A 57 -1.02 -0.44 14.92
CA LYS A 57 -1.29 -1.71 15.61
C LYS A 57 -2.66 -1.74 16.28
N GLU A 58 -3.14 -0.60 16.78
CA GLU A 58 -4.41 -0.48 17.51
C GLU A 58 -5.62 -0.73 16.61
N CYS A 59 -5.79 0.10 15.56
CA CYS A 59 -6.94 -0.04 14.66
C CYS A 59 -6.67 -0.96 13.45
N LYS A 60 -5.50 -1.60 13.42
CA LYS A 60 -5.04 -2.57 12.40
C LYS A 60 -5.03 -2.06 10.96
N LYS A 61 -5.05 -0.74 10.77
CA LYS A 61 -5.00 -0.10 9.45
C LYS A 61 -3.56 0.10 8.99
N ILE A 62 -3.37 0.02 7.68
CA ILE A 62 -2.13 0.39 7.00
C ILE A 62 -2.45 1.61 6.12
N ILE A 63 -1.57 2.61 6.17
CA ILE A 63 -1.66 3.82 5.37
C ILE A 63 -0.48 3.80 4.41
N ILE A 64 -0.79 3.92 3.13
CA ILE A 64 0.17 3.96 2.04
C ILE A 64 0.00 5.31 1.38
N ASP A 65 1.08 6.09 1.32
CA ASP A 65 1.12 7.29 0.50
C ASP A 65 1.67 6.91 -0.89
N LEU A 66 0.83 7.05 -1.91
CA LEU A 66 1.20 6.72 -3.29
C LEU A 66 2.07 7.81 -3.94
N ASN A 67 2.09 9.01 -3.36
CA ASN A 67 2.88 10.13 -3.86
C ASN A 67 4.32 10.14 -3.32
N THR A 68 4.65 9.26 -2.38
CA THR A 68 6.05 9.04 -1.94
C THR A 68 6.90 8.29 -2.97
N ASN A 69 6.58 8.41 -4.27
CA ASN A 69 7.39 7.89 -5.36
C ASN A 69 8.86 8.23 -5.12
N SER A 70 9.65 7.17 -5.15
CA SER A 70 11.10 7.08 -5.04
C SER A 70 11.83 8.13 -5.88
N ASN A 71 12.09 9.29 -5.30
CA ASN A 71 13.36 9.96 -5.53
C ASN A 71 14.40 9.18 -4.72
N THR A 72 14.97 8.16 -5.35
CA THR A 72 16.31 7.69 -5.00
C THR A 72 17.27 8.79 -5.44
N ASP A 73 17.83 9.51 -4.47
CA ASP A 73 19.22 9.96 -4.56
C ASP A 73 20.14 8.74 -4.74
#